data_AF-A0A2P8AX85-F1
#
_entry.id   AF-A0A2P8AX85-F1
#
_cell.length_a   1.000
_cell.length_b   1.000
_cell.length_c   1.000
_cell.angle_alpha   90.00
_cell.angle_beta   90.00
_cell.angle_gamma   90.00
#
_symmetry.space_group_name_H-M   'P 1'
#
loop_
_entity.id
_entity.type
_entity.pdbx_description
1 polymer ?
#
loop_
_entity_poly.entity_id
_entity_poly.type
_entity_poly.pdbx_seq_one_letter_code
_entity_poly.pdbx_strand_id
1 'polypeptide(L)'
;MADAEPAVTVAETWRAYGFVVFAGLFALLAVRPRGYRGVWPLVIFHKVAMTVTALAYTRNGAIEGTGTILVWDGALSVLLVLAFVLCRGWVAEPRR
;
A
#
# COMPACT_ATOMS: atom_id res chain seq x y z
N MET A 1 -12.36 23.30 21.43
CA MET A 1 -11.44 22.21 21.04
C MET A 1 -12.17 20.85 21.09
N ALA A 2 -13.38 20.73 20.53
CA ALA A 2 -14.21 19.51 20.65
C ALA A 2 -14.53 18.83 19.31
N ASP A 3 -14.28 19.49 18.17
CA ASP A 3 -14.55 18.93 16.83
C ASP A 3 -13.37 18.15 16.22
N ALA A 4 -12.20 18.15 16.88
CA ALA A 4 -11.01 17.47 16.36
C ALA A 4 -11.07 15.94 16.57
N GLU A 5 -11.57 15.47 17.72
CA GLU A 5 -11.65 14.03 18.04
C GLU A 5 -12.53 13.19 17.09
N PRO A 6 -13.75 13.61 16.72
CA PRO A 6 -14.58 12.81 15.82
C PRO A 6 -13.99 12.74 14.40
N ALA A 7 -13.37 13.82 13.92
CA ALA A 7 -12.72 13.86 12.61
C ALA A 7 -11.49 12.93 12.55
N VAL A 8 -10.68 12.91 13.62
CA VAL A 8 -9.54 11.98 13.75
C VAL A 8 -10.02 10.53 13.79
N THR A 9 -11.10 10.25 14.52
CA THR A 9 -11.67 8.89 14.65
C THR A 9 -12.17 8.34 13.31
N VAL A 10 -12.85 9.17 12.50
CA VAL A 10 -13.30 8.78 11.15
C VAL A 10 -12.12 8.48 10.23
N ALA A 11 -11.08 9.31 10.26
CA ALA A 11 -9.87 9.12 9.45
C ALA A 11 -9.11 7.83 9.83
N GLU A 12 -8.96 7.55 11.13
CA GLU A 12 -8.34 6.32 11.62
C GLU A 12 -9.15 5.08 11.23
N THR A 13 -10.47 5.14 11.35
CA THR A 13 -11.37 4.06 10.96
C THR A 13 -11.28 3.78 9.45
N TRP A 14 -11.30 4.82 8.63
CA TRP A 14 -11.11 4.70 7.18
C TRP A 14 -9.74 4.08 6.84
N ARG A 15 -8.70 4.49 7.56
CA ARG A 15 -7.34 3.94 7.40
C ARG A 15 -7.28 2.46 7.79
N ALA A 16 -7.95 2.06 8.87
CA ALA A 16 -8.04 0.67 9.30
C ALA A 16 -8.70 -0.22 8.24
N TYR A 17 -9.82 0.23 7.65
CA TYR A 17 -10.43 -0.49 6.53
C TYR A 17 -9.50 -0.62 5.33
N GLY A 18 -8.77 0.45 5.00
CA GLY A 18 -7.72 0.41 3.97
C GLY A 18 -6.69 -0.68 4.24
N PHE A 19 -6.18 -0.78 5.48
CA PHE A 19 -5.21 -1.82 5.86
C PHE A 19 -5.78 -3.24 5.69
N VAL A 20 -7.03 -3.48 6.09
CA VAL A 20 -7.68 -4.79 5.95
C VAL A 20 -7.80 -5.19 4.47
N VAL A 21 -8.25 -4.26 3.62
CA VAL A 21 -8.38 -4.51 2.17
C VAL A 21 -7.01 -4.83 1.57
N PHE A 22 -5.97 -4.04 1.87
CA PHE A 22 -4.63 -4.30 1.37
C PHE A 22 -4.05 -5.62 1.89
N ALA A 23 -4.28 -5.97 3.16
CA ALA A 23 -3.89 -7.27 3.70
C ALA A 23 -4.54 -8.42 2.90
N GLY A 24 -5.83 -8.29 2.54
CA GLY A 24 -6.51 -9.24 1.67
C GLY A 24 -5.89 -9.35 0.28
N LEU A 25 -5.55 -8.22 -0.35
CA LEU A 25 -4.88 -8.21 -1.66
C LEU A 25 -3.48 -8.84 -1.59
N PHE A 26 -2.73 -8.59 -0.51
CA PHE A 26 -1.43 -9.23 -0.27
C PHE A 26 -1.57 -10.74 -0.07
N ALA A 27 -2.55 -11.18 0.71
CA ALA A 27 -2.83 -12.60 0.90
C ALA A 27 -3.21 -13.28 -0.43
N LEU A 28 -4.03 -12.63 -1.26
CA LEU A 28 -4.37 -13.14 -2.59
C LEU A 28 -3.13 -13.26 -3.49
N LEU A 29 -2.26 -12.26 -3.49
CA LEU A 29 -0.99 -12.31 -4.22
C LEU A 29 -0.05 -13.38 -3.68
N ALA A 30 -0.02 -13.61 -2.36
CA ALA A 30 0.80 -14.66 -1.75
C ALA A 30 0.31 -16.08 -2.10
N VAL A 31 -1.01 -16.30 -2.12
CA VAL A 31 -1.61 -17.60 -2.41
C VAL A 31 -1.64 -17.91 -3.91
N ARG A 32 -1.92 -16.91 -4.76
CA ARG A 32 -1.99 -17.07 -6.23
C ARG A 32 -1.33 -15.89 -6.96
N PRO A 33 0.01 -15.80 -6.94
CA PRO A 33 0.73 -14.67 -7.52
C PRO A 33 0.56 -14.53 -9.03
N ARG A 34 0.26 -15.63 -9.75
CA ARG A 34 0.05 -15.67 -11.21
C ARG A 34 -1.40 -15.57 -11.66
N GLY A 35 -2.35 -15.78 -10.75
CA GLY A 35 -3.78 -15.79 -11.07
C GLY A 35 -4.38 -14.40 -11.28
N TYR A 36 -3.77 -13.37 -10.69
CA TYR A 36 -4.37 -12.04 -10.57
C TYR A 36 -3.47 -10.93 -11.13
N ARG A 37 -3.24 -10.95 -12.46
CA ARG A 37 -2.38 -9.97 -13.17
C ARG A 37 -2.75 -8.51 -12.91
N GLY A 38 -4.04 -8.19 -12.77
CA GLY A 38 -4.51 -6.82 -12.51
C GLY A 38 -4.24 -6.31 -11.10
N VAL A 39 -4.07 -7.21 -10.11
CA VAL A 39 -3.86 -6.83 -8.71
C VAL A 39 -2.44 -6.31 -8.46
N TRP A 40 -1.45 -6.85 -9.17
CA TRP A 40 -0.06 -6.38 -9.11
C TRP A 40 0.13 -4.89 -9.38
N PRO A 41 -0.24 -4.35 -10.57
CA PRO A 41 -0.05 -2.93 -10.85
C PRO A 41 -0.91 -2.04 -9.95
N LEU A 42 -2.09 -2.51 -9.50
CA LEU A 42 -2.98 -1.75 -8.61
C LEU A 42 -2.33 -1.52 -7.23
N VAL A 43 -1.80 -2.57 -6.61
CA VAL A 43 -1.19 -2.49 -5.28
C VAL A 43 0.14 -1.72 -5.34
N ILE A 44 0.94 -1.93 -6.38
CA ILE A 44 2.17 -1.16 -6.62
C ILE A 44 1.85 0.31 -6.82
N PHE A 45 0.89 0.65 -7.69
CA PHE A 45 0.48 2.03 -7.93
C PHE A 45 0.04 2.72 -6.64
N HIS A 46 -0.81 2.07 -5.84
CA HIS A 46 -1.27 2.64 -4.58
C HIS A 46 -0.12 2.92 -3.59
N LYS A 47 0.78 1.95 -3.43
CA LYS A 47 1.93 2.09 -2.53
C LYS A 47 2.90 3.18 -2.98
N VAL A 48 3.15 3.27 -4.30
CA VAL A 48 3.97 4.34 -4.90
C VAL A 48 3.30 5.72 -4.73
N ALA A 49 1.99 5.81 -4.97
CA ALA A 49 1.26 7.06 -4.76
C ALA A 49 1.37 7.53 -3.30
N MET A 50 1.19 6.62 -2.33
CA MET A 50 1.38 6.92 -0.91
C MET A 50 2.81 7.39 -0.60
N THR A 51 3.84 6.75 -1.15
CA THR A 51 5.24 7.18 -0.93
C THR A 51 5.53 8.54 -1.54
N VAL A 52 5.02 8.82 -2.75
CA VAL A 52 5.18 10.13 -3.41
C VAL A 52 4.45 11.23 -2.63
N THR A 53 3.23 10.97 -2.16
CA THR A 53 2.48 11.92 -1.33
C THR A 53 3.18 12.15 0.01
N ALA A 54 3.69 11.11 0.67
CA ALA A 54 4.48 11.25 1.89
C ALA A 54 5.76 12.07 1.64
N LEU A 55 6.45 11.84 0.52
CA LEU A 55 7.64 12.61 0.13
C LEU A 55 7.28 14.08 -0.14
N ALA A 56 6.15 14.36 -0.78
CA ALA A 56 5.66 15.73 -0.94
C ALA A 56 5.39 16.40 0.41
N TYR A 57 4.87 15.66 1.40
CA TYR A 57 4.68 16.16 2.76
C TYR A 57 5.98 16.33 3.55
N THR A 58 7.04 15.56 3.30
CA THR A 58 8.34 15.80 3.95
C THR A 58 8.94 17.18 3.63
N ARG A 59 8.55 17.81 2.51
CA ARG A 59 8.95 19.19 2.17
C ARG A 59 8.31 20.23 3.10
N ASN A 60 7.17 19.90 3.72
CA ASN A 60 6.45 20.73 4.67
C ASN A 60 6.54 20.08 6.07
N GLY A 61 7.61 20.39 6.82
CA GLY A 61 7.97 19.75 8.10
C GLY A 61 6.98 19.91 9.28
N ALA A 62 5.75 20.35 9.03
CA ALA A 62 4.70 20.52 10.04
C ALA A 62 3.81 19.28 10.24
N ILE A 63 4.10 18.15 9.58
CA ILE A 63 3.28 16.93 9.64
C ILE A 63 4.04 15.85 10.41
N GLU A 64 3.73 15.72 11.70
CA GLU A 64 4.18 14.61 12.55
C GLU A 64 3.69 13.26 11.97
N GLY A 65 4.53 12.22 12.05
CA GLY A 65 4.20 10.87 11.55
C GLY A 65 4.63 10.56 10.11
N THR A 66 5.16 11.54 9.37
CA THR A 66 5.63 11.36 7.98
C THR A 66 6.74 10.31 7.86
N GLY A 67 7.64 10.22 8.86
CA GLY A 67 8.72 9.23 8.88
C GLY A 67 8.24 7.78 8.95
N THR A 68 7.23 7.51 9.77
CA THR A 68 6.68 6.15 9.95
C THR A 68 6.01 5.65 8.68
N ILE A 69 5.27 6.53 7.99
CA ILE A 69 4.65 6.22 6.69
C ILE A 69 5.73 5.92 5.66
N LEU A 70 6.75 6.77 5.56
CA LEU A 70 7.81 6.61 4.55
C LEU A 70 8.57 5.28 4.71
N VAL A 71 8.90 4.90 5.95
CA VAL A 71 9.62 3.66 6.23
C VAL A 71 8.76 2.44 5.92
N TRP A 72 7.52 2.39 6.42
CA TRP A 72 6.67 1.20 6.25
C TRP A 72 6.12 1.07 4.83
N ASP A 73 5.57 2.13 4.25
CA ASP A 73 5.06 2.10 2.87
C ASP A 73 6.19 1.97 1.85
N GLY A 74 7.36 2.58 2.10
CA GLY A 74 8.55 2.39 1.29
C GLY A 74 9.07 0.96 1.33
N ALA A 75 9.24 0.37 2.51
CA ALA A 75 9.68 -1.01 2.66
C ALA A 75 8.70 -1.99 2.00
N LEU A 76 7.38 -1.80 2.19
CA LEU A 76 6.34 -2.60 1.54
C LEU A 76 6.40 -2.48 0.02
N SER A 77 6.68 -1.28 -0.53
CA SER A 77 6.85 -1.07 -1.97
C SER A 77 8.02 -1.87 -2.53
N VAL A 78 9.17 -1.85 -1.85
CA VAL A 78 10.36 -2.63 -2.25
C VAL A 78 10.06 -4.13 -2.21
N LEU A 79 9.41 -4.59 -1.14
CA LEU A 79 9.08 -6.00 -0.95
C LEU A 79 8.07 -6.48 -2.00
N LEU A 80 7.09 -5.65 -2.36
CA LEU A 80 6.18 -5.87 -3.50
C LEU A 80 6.92 -6.00 -4.82
N VAL A 81 7.85 -5.09 -5.11
CA VAL A 81 8.63 -5.12 -6.36
C VAL A 81 9.49 -6.39 -6.41
N LEU A 82 10.15 -6.75 -5.31
CA LEU A 82 10.91 -8.00 -5.21
C LEU A 82 10.01 -9.22 -5.42
N ALA A 83 8.86 -9.27 -4.76
CA ALA A 83 7.89 -10.35 -4.92
C ALA A 83 7.37 -10.42 -6.36
N PHE A 84 7.11 -9.29 -7.01
CA PHE A 84 6.70 -9.22 -8.42
C PHE A 84 7.76 -9.85 -9.31
N VAL A 85 9.03 -9.55 -9.04
CA VAL A 85 10.18 -10.08 -9.77
C VAL A 85 10.37 -11.58 -9.55
N LEU A 86 10.42 -12.01 -8.30
CA LEU A 86 10.63 -13.40 -7.91
C LEU A 86 9.50 -14.31 -8.37
N CYS A 87 8.25 -13.87 -8.19
CA CYS A 87 7.10 -14.64 -8.66
C CYS A 87 6.93 -14.59 -10.18
N ARG A 88 7.70 -13.75 -10.89
CA ARG A 88 7.47 -13.36 -12.28
C ARG A 88 5.99 -13.07 -12.50
N GLY A 89 5.44 -12.09 -11.79
CA GLY A 89 4.02 -11.69 -11.92
C GLY A 89 3.61 -11.32 -13.35
N TRP A 90 4.59 -11.13 -14.24
CA TRP A 90 4.43 -10.95 -15.68
C TRP A 90 4.20 -12.25 -16.48
N VAL A 91 4.57 -13.43 -15.96
CA VAL A 91 4.35 -14.72 -16.63
C VAL A 91 2.95 -15.23 -16.27
N ALA A 92 2.03 -15.07 -17.21
CA ALA A 92 0.69 -15.61 -17.12
C ALA A 92 0.74 -17.15 -17.08
N GLU A 93 -0.02 -17.76 -16.17
CA GLU A 93 -0.41 -19.16 -16.33
C GLU A 93 -1.17 -19.28 -17.66
N PRO A 94 -0.78 -20.17 -18.59
CA PRO A 94 -1.61 -20.44 -19.75
C PRO A 94 -2.95 -20.98 -19.24
N ARG A 95 -4.05 -20.30 -19.58
CA ARG A 95 -5.41 -20.82 -19.36
C ARG A 95 -5.48 -22.17 -20.05
N ARG A 96 -5.49 -23.26 -19.28
CA ARG A 96 -5.92 -24.58 -19.74
C ARG A 96 -7.43 -24.67 -19.61
#